data_AF-A0A0M6WI40-F1
#
_entry.id   AF-A0A0M6WI40-F1
#
_cell.length_a   1.000
_cell.length_b   1.000
_cell.length_c   1.000
_cell.angle_alpha   90.00
_cell.angle_beta   90.00
_cell.angle_gamma   90.00
#
_symmetry.space_group_name_H-M   'P 1'
#
loop_
_entity.id
_entity.type
_entity.pdbx_description
1 polymer ?
#
loop_
_entity_poly.entity_id
_entity_poly.type
_entity_poly.pdbx_seq_one_letter_code
_entity_poly.pdbx_strand_id
1 'polypeptide(L)'
;MTEIELEMENDTELIIECEQIYIMDDYEQLKNKPRLNGKEISGDMYETDPTIPEWAKAQNKPSYTPEEVNAVNNDNAITIEEIEAIFNGL
;
A
#
# COMPACT_ATOMS: atom_id res chain seq x y z
N MET A 1 36.18 -20.12 5.74
CA MET A 1 36.43 -18.99 6.64
C MET A 1 36.88 -17.88 5.73
N THR A 2 36.11 -16.81 5.57
CA THR A 2 36.54 -15.67 4.74
C THR A 2 37.47 -14.85 5.61
N GLU A 3 38.72 -14.66 5.17
CA GLU A 3 39.68 -13.78 5.84
C GLU A 3 39.37 -12.34 5.41
N ILE A 4 39.21 -11.44 6.38
CA ILE A 4 39.01 -10.01 6.15
C ILE A 4 40.33 -9.34 6.50
N GLU A 5 40.94 -8.67 5.53
CA GLU A 5 42.14 -7.88 5.74
C GLU A 5 41.74 -6.44 6.12
N LEU A 6 42.25 -5.98 7.26
CA LEU A 6 42.00 -4.66 7.81
C LEU A 6 43.32 -3.93 7.86
N GLU A 7 43.45 -2.88 7.03
CA GLU A 7 44.61 -2.00 7.06
C GLU A 7 44.19 -0.61 7.56
N MET A 8 44.91 -0.10 8.56
CA MET A 8 44.77 1.27 8.99
C MET A 8 45.71 2.13 8.15
N GLU A 9 45.14 3.01 7.33
CA GLU A 9 45.94 3.96 6.53
C GLU A 9 46.44 5.12 7.39
N ASN A 10 45.66 5.52 8.40
CA ASN A 10 45.99 6.52 9.42
C ASN A 10 45.07 6.39 10.67
N ASP A 11 45.27 7.22 11.70
CA ASP A 11 44.49 7.18 12.96
C ASP A 11 42.98 7.44 12.79
N THR A 12 42.55 7.85 11.59
CA THR A 12 41.17 8.25 11.30
C THR A 12 40.48 7.45 10.19
N GLU A 13 41.24 6.63 9.45
CA GLU A 13 40.74 5.97 8.25
C GLU A 13 41.15 4.49 8.23
N LEU A 14 40.12 3.64 8.16
CA LEU A 14 40.23 2.20 8.08
C LEU A 14 39.84 1.78 6.65
N ILE A 15 40.76 1.10 5.95
CA ILE A 15 40.49 0.49 4.66
C ILE A 15 40.16 -0.98 4.88
N ILE A 16 39.03 -1.40 4.32
CA ILE A 16 38.58 -2.79 4.36
C ILE A 16 38.58 -3.30 2.92
N GLU A 17 39.53 -4.17 2.60
CA GLU A 17 39.57 -4.85 1.30
C GLU A 17 38.72 -6.12 1.38
N CYS A 18 37.66 -6.17 0.58
CA CYS A 18 36.80 -7.34 0.50
C CYS A 18 36.40 -7.62 -0.95
N GLU A 19 36.34 -8.91 -1.29
CA GLU A 19 36.07 -9.36 -2.66
C GLU A 19 34.60 -9.11 -3.06
N GLN A 20 33.67 -9.24 -2.10
CA GLN A 20 32.25 -8.95 -2.27
C GLN A 20 31.61 -8.42 -0.97
N ILE A 21 30.85 -7.34 -1.08
CA ILE A 21 29.99 -6.83 -0.01
C ILE A 21 28.60 -7.41 -0.20
N TYR A 22 28.16 -8.28 0.72
CA TYR A 22 26.77 -8.73 0.79
C TYR A 22 25.96 -7.73 1.60
N ILE A 23 25.24 -6.85 0.89
CA ILE A 23 24.23 -5.98 1.50
C ILE A 23 22.96 -6.82 1.62
N MET A 24 22.48 -7.03 2.84
CA MET A 24 21.20 -7.70 3.09
C MET A 24 20.11 -6.62 2.98
N ASP A 25 19.63 -6.41 1.78
CA ASP A 25 18.60 -5.42 1.42
C ASP A 25 17.17 -5.99 1.53
N ASP A 26 17.05 -7.32 1.62
CA ASP A 26 15.79 -7.96 1.93
C ASP A 26 15.38 -7.70 3.38
N TYR A 27 14.37 -6.84 3.51
CA TYR A 27 13.76 -6.47 4.78
C TYR A 27 13.29 -7.67 5.59
N GLU A 28 12.88 -8.76 4.92
CA GLU A 28 12.41 -9.96 5.58
C GLU A 28 13.52 -10.77 6.25
N GLN A 29 14.78 -10.49 5.94
CA GLN A 29 15.96 -11.18 6.46
C GLN A 29 16.67 -10.40 7.57
N LEU A 30 16.18 -9.20 7.91
CA LEU A 30 16.75 -8.38 8.98
C LEU A 30 16.48 -9.00 10.35
N LYS A 31 17.52 -9.10 11.18
CA LYS A 31 17.42 -9.65 12.56
C LYS A 31 16.63 -8.74 13.51
N ASN A 32 16.55 -7.44 13.21
CA ASN A 32 15.94 -6.42 14.06
C ASN A 32 14.77 -5.75 13.32
N LYS A 33 13.70 -6.51 13.08
CA LYS A 33 12.50 -5.96 12.42
C LYS A 33 11.80 -4.96 13.34
N PRO A 34 11.31 -3.81 12.83
CA PRO A 34 10.51 -2.91 13.63
C PRO A 34 9.17 -3.56 13.99
N ARG A 35 8.53 -2.99 15.01
CA ARG A 35 7.30 -3.53 15.57
C ARG A 35 6.23 -2.45 15.59
N LEU A 36 5.01 -2.82 15.22
CA LEU A 36 3.81 -2.02 15.42
C LEU A 36 2.99 -2.65 16.55
N ASN A 37 2.77 -1.92 17.64
CA ASN A 37 2.04 -2.41 18.82
C ASN A 37 2.59 -3.74 19.38
N GLY A 38 3.91 -3.95 19.33
CA GLY A 38 4.56 -5.18 19.78
C GLY A 38 4.50 -6.35 18.80
N LYS A 39 3.87 -6.21 17.64
CA LYS A 39 3.92 -7.20 16.55
C LYS A 39 5.00 -6.81 15.55
N GLU A 40 5.87 -7.73 15.17
CA GLU A 40 6.85 -7.50 14.10
C GLU A 40 6.14 -7.18 12.78
N ILE A 41 6.68 -6.21 12.05
CA ILE A 41 6.25 -5.85 10.71
C ILE A 41 6.91 -6.83 9.73
N SER A 42 6.12 -7.56 8.95
CA SER A 42 6.58 -8.52 7.95
C SER A 42 5.57 -8.60 6.80
N GLY A 43 6.05 -8.52 5.56
CA GLY A 43 5.25 -8.56 4.35
C GLY A 43 4.16 -7.48 4.32
N ASP A 44 3.04 -7.81 3.67
CA ASP A 44 1.86 -6.95 3.66
C ASP A 44 1.17 -6.92 5.03
N MET A 45 0.93 -5.71 5.54
CA MET A 45 0.18 -5.50 6.78
C MET A 45 -1.25 -5.04 6.49
N TYR A 46 -2.18 -5.54 7.30
CA TYR A 46 -3.58 -5.10 7.30
C TYR A 46 -3.80 -4.01 8.34
N GLU A 47 -4.74 -3.12 8.06
CA GLU A 47 -5.21 -2.09 9.00
C GLU A 47 -5.80 -2.75 10.27
N THR A 48 -5.50 -2.21 11.45
CA THR A 48 -5.92 -2.77 12.75
C THR A 48 -6.65 -1.79 13.65
N ASP A 49 -6.69 -0.50 13.28
CA ASP A 49 -7.35 0.53 14.05
C ASP A 49 -8.86 0.20 14.20
N PRO A 50 -9.36 0.03 15.44
CA PRO A 50 -10.77 -0.28 15.68
C PRO A 50 -11.70 0.90 15.39
N THR A 51 -11.17 2.12 15.25
CA THR A 51 -11.96 3.31 14.90
C THR A 51 -12.27 3.39 13.40
N ILE A 52 -11.52 2.64 12.58
CA ILE A 52 -11.78 2.51 11.16
C ILE A 52 -12.88 1.46 10.96
N PRO A 53 -13.96 1.78 10.23
CA PRO A 53 -15.04 0.82 9.98
C PRO A 53 -14.59 -0.29 9.01
N GLU A 54 -15.20 -1.48 9.15
CA GLU A 54 -14.82 -2.67 8.37
C GLU A 54 -14.90 -2.47 6.85
N TRP A 55 -15.87 -1.70 6.36
CA TRP A 55 -16.00 -1.41 4.92
C TRP A 55 -14.80 -0.63 4.37
N ALA A 56 -14.12 0.16 5.20
CA ALA A 56 -12.94 0.92 4.81
C ALA A 56 -11.65 0.08 4.89
N LYS A 57 -11.65 -0.99 5.70
CA LYS A 57 -10.55 -1.97 5.78
C LYS A 57 -10.62 -3.02 4.67
N ALA A 58 -11.79 -3.20 4.06
CA ALA A 58 -12.00 -4.19 3.01
C ALA A 58 -11.12 -3.92 1.78
N GLN A 59 -10.57 -4.97 1.19
CA GLN A 59 -9.72 -4.87 -0.01
C GLN A 59 -10.46 -4.26 -1.21
N ASN A 60 -11.77 -4.52 -1.31
CA ASN A 60 -12.60 -4.07 -2.42
C ASN A 60 -13.59 -3.00 -1.93
N LYS A 61 -13.85 -2.02 -2.80
CA LYS A 61 -14.88 -1.01 -2.54
C LYS A 61 -16.25 -1.69 -2.42
N PRO A 62 -17.15 -1.17 -1.56
CA PRO A 62 -18.54 -1.61 -1.55
C PRO A 62 -19.17 -1.40 -2.93
N SER A 63 -19.96 -2.38 -3.39
CA SER A 63 -20.81 -2.24 -4.56
C SER A 63 -22.21 -1.89 -4.07
N TYR A 64 -22.84 -0.88 -4.70
CA TYR A 64 -24.19 -0.48 -4.40
C TYR A 64 -25.05 -0.56 -5.66
N THR A 65 -26.28 -1.00 -5.53
CA THR A 65 -27.27 -0.88 -6.60
C THR A 65 -27.87 0.52 -6.63
N PRO A 66 -28.38 0.99 -7.78
CA PRO A 66 -29.04 2.28 -7.86
C PRO A 66 -30.21 2.45 -6.88
N GLU A 67 -30.91 1.38 -6.54
CA GLU A 67 -32.00 1.38 -5.55
C GLU A 67 -31.48 1.58 -4.13
N GLU A 68 -30.35 0.99 -3.77
CA GLU A 68 -29.73 1.11 -2.43
C GLU A 68 -29.27 2.53 -2.11
N VAL A 69 -28.87 3.28 -3.13
CA VAL A 69 -28.43 4.68 -3.00
C VAL A 69 -29.48 5.70 -3.44
N ASN A 70 -30.69 5.24 -3.76
CA ASN A 70 -31.77 6.08 -4.30
C ASN A 70 -31.30 6.95 -5.48
N ALA A 71 -30.41 6.41 -6.31
CA ALA A 71 -29.89 7.09 -7.50
C ALA A 71 -30.91 7.13 -8.65
N VAL A 72 -31.96 6.31 -8.57
CA VAL A 72 -33.10 6.34 -9.49
C VAL A 72 -34.27 7.01 -8.79
N ASN A 73 -34.56 8.26 -9.17
CA ASN A 73 -35.80 8.91 -8.79
C ASN A 73 -36.77 8.85 -9.98
N ASN A 74 -37.78 7.98 -9.88
CA ASN A 74 -38.79 7.83 -10.94
C ASN A 74 -39.68 9.08 -11.11
N ASP A 75 -39.84 9.90 -10.07
CA ASP A 75 -40.69 11.09 -10.11
C ASP A 75 -40.05 12.22 -10.94
N ASN A 76 -38.71 12.22 -11.05
CA ASN A 76 -37.92 13.19 -11.82
C ASN A 76 -37.14 12.52 -12.97
N ALA A 77 -37.56 11.34 -13.40
CA ALA A 77 -36.89 10.64 -14.50
C ALA A 77 -37.11 11.40 -15.82
N ILE A 78 -36.03 11.68 -16.55
CA ILE A 78 -36.08 12.25 -17.91
C ILE A 78 -36.66 11.18 -18.84
N THR A 79 -37.65 11.52 -19.65
CA THR A 79 -38.24 10.56 -20.61
C THR A 79 -37.28 10.28 -21.77
N ILE A 80 -37.52 9.16 -22.47
CA ILE A 80 -36.72 8.82 -23.65
C ILE A 80 -36.85 9.92 -24.72
N GLU A 81 -38.03 10.53 -24.88
CA GLU A 81 -38.22 11.62 -25.84
C GLU A 81 -37.42 12.87 -25.45
N GLU A 82 -37.32 13.19 -24.16
CA GLU A 82 -36.50 14.31 -23.68
C GLU A 82 -35.00 14.04 -23.86
N ILE A 83 -34.55 12.80 -23.66
CA ILE A 83 -33.17 12.38 -23.97
C ILE A 83 -32.88 12.56 -25.46
N GLU A 84 -33.76 12.07 -26.33
CA GLU A 84 -33.61 12.21 -27.78
C GLU A 84 -33.57 13.68 -28.21
N ALA A 85 -34.38 14.54 -27.58
CA ALA A 85 -34.35 15.98 -27.85
C ALA A 85 -33.03 16.64 -27.41
N ILE A 86 -32.42 16.21 -26.30
CA ILE A 86 -31.11 16.74 -25.84
C ILE A 86 -29.97 16.31 -26.76
N PHE A 87 -29.98 15.06 -27.22
CA PHE A 87 -28.89 14.49 -28.01
C PHE A 87 -29.02 14.73 -29.53
N ASN A 88 -30.24 14.86 -30.04
CA ASN A 88 -30.51 15.07 -31.47
C ASN A 88 -31.00 16.50 -31.78
N GLY A 89 -31.15 17.35 -30.77
CA GLY A 89 -31.61 18.74 -30.89
C GLY A 89 -30.51 19.78 -30.69
N LEU A 90 -29.53 19.78 -31.60
CA LEU A 90 -28.91 21.01 -32.12
C LEU A 90 -28.89 20.97 -33.65
#